data_AF-A0A1S2P487-F1
#
_entry.id   AF-A0A1S2P487-F1
#
_cell.length_a   1.000
_cell.length_b   1.000
_cell.length_c   1.000
_cell.angle_alpha   90.00
_cell.angle_beta   90.00
_cell.angle_gamma   90.00
#
_symmetry.space_group_name_H-M   'P 1'
#
loop_
_entity.id
_entity.type
_entity.pdbx_description
1 polymer ?
#
loop_
_entity_poly.entity_id
_entity_poly.type
_entity_poly.pdbx_seq_one_letter_code
_entity_poly.pdbx_strand_id
1 'polypeptide(L)' 'MRTYLPRRTAFVRSTFSKRSEGQILAAHVDHAVVAVSLAVELDLGRVERFLALAWESGATVQRALQRQRLQFPAIAR' A
#
# COMPACT_ATOMS: atom_id res chain seq x y z
N MET A 1 -8.05 -0.17 -30.48
CA MET A 1 -7.29 0.42 -29.36
C MET A 1 -8.10 0.26 -28.07
N ARG A 2 -7.47 -0.20 -26.98
CA ARG A 2 -8.12 -0.29 -25.66
C ARG A 2 -7.75 0.97 -24.88
N THR A 3 -8.72 1.85 -24.63
CA THR A 3 -8.53 3.05 -23.82
C THR A 3 -8.95 2.75 -22.38
N TYR A 4 -8.11 3.12 -21.42
CA TYR A 4 -8.40 3.02 -19.99
C TYR A 4 -8.82 4.36 -19.43
N LEU A 5 -9.66 4.35 -18.39
CA LEU A 5 -10.03 5.55 -17.65
C LEU A 5 -8.77 6.17 -16.99
N PRO A 6 -8.68 7.51 -16.87
CA PRO A 6 -7.62 8.15 -16.09
C PRO A 6 -7.60 7.63 -14.65
N ARG A 7 -6.40 7.26 -14.17
CA ARG A 7 -6.23 6.76 -12.80
C ARG A 7 -6.37 7.91 -11.81
N ARG A 8 -7.34 7.79 -10.90
CA ARG A 8 -7.55 8.76 -9.80
C ARG A 8 -6.68 8.47 -8.59
N THR A 9 -6.35 7.20 -8.35
CA THR A 9 -5.45 6.75 -7.29
C THR A 9 -4.46 5.72 -7.85
N ALA A 10 -3.23 5.71 -7.33
CA ALA A 10 -2.21 4.75 -7.70
C ALA A 10 -1.17 4.56 -6.60
N PHE A 11 -0.94 3.31 -6.21
CA PHE A 11 0.16 2.93 -5.32
C PHE A 11 1.38 2.64 -6.19
N VAL A 12 2.43 3.44 -6.04
CA VAL A 12 3.63 3.33 -6.86
C VAL A 12 4.81 2.98 -5.97
N ARG A 13 5.50 1.89 -6.30
CA ARG A 13 6.77 1.54 -5.69
C ARG A 13 7.90 2.05 -6.56
N SER A 14 8.78 2.85 -5.97
CA SER A 14 10.05 3.19 -6.59
C SER A 14 10.93 1.94 -6.70
N THR A 15 11.33 1.59 -7.92
CA THR A 15 12.34 0.55 -8.16
C THR A 15 13.68 1.21 -8.41
N PHE A 16 14.75 0.68 -7.81
CA PHE A 16 16.12 1.06 -8.16
C PHE A 16 16.51 0.36 -9.48
N SER A 17 15.84 0.73 -10.56
CA SER A 17 16.17 0.31 -11.93
C SER A 17 16.80 1.49 -12.66
N LYS A 18 17.69 1.24 -13.61
CA LYS A 18 18.31 2.28 -14.47
C LYS A 18 17.29 3.11 -15.27
N ARG A 19 16.01 2.74 -15.25
CA ARG A 19 14.87 3.61 -15.55
C ARG A 19 14.14 3.91 -14.26
N SER A 20 14.06 5.17 -13.87
CA SER A 20 13.32 5.65 -12.70
C SER A 20 11.80 5.65 -12.92
N GLU A 21 11.27 4.64 -13.63
CA GLU A 21 9.84 4.46 -13.83
C GLU A 21 9.30 3.63 -12.65
N GLY A 22 8.49 4.26 -11.81
CA GLY A 22 7.89 3.59 -10.65
C GLY A 22 6.92 2.47 -11.07
N GLN A 23 6.97 1.34 -10.36
CA GLN A 23 6.07 0.22 -10.59
C GLN A 23 4.72 0.48 -9.90
N ILE A 24 3.63 0.45 -10.67
CA ILE A 24 2.27 0.52 -10.10
C ILE A 24 1.93 -0.83 -9.45
N LEU A 25 1.70 -0.83 -8.14
CA LEU A 25 1.27 -1.98 -7.36
C LEU A 25 -0.27 -2.14 -7.35
N ALA A 26 -0.99 -1.02 -7.33
CA ALA A 26 -2.45 -0.98 -7.37
C ALA A 26 -2.93 0.36 -7.95
N ALA A 27 -4.10 0.38 -8.60
CA ALA A 27 -4.73 1.59 -9.11
C ALA A 27 -6.26 1.50 -8.94
N HIS A 28 -6.94 2.65 -8.87
CA HIS A 28 -8.39 2.73 -8.62
C HIS A 28 -8.80 2.10 -7.27
N VAL A 29 -7.97 2.29 -6.25
CA VAL A 29 -8.25 1.91 -4.86
C VAL A 29 -8.53 3.18 -4.08
N ASP A 30 -9.73 3.31 -3.53
CA ASP A 30 -10.16 4.53 -2.85
C ASP A 30 -9.82 4.53 -1.35
N HIS A 31 -9.58 3.35 -0.77
CA HIS A 31 -9.32 3.17 0.65
C HIS A 31 -8.04 2.37 0.90
N ALA A 32 -7.21 2.86 1.80
CA ALA A 32 -5.99 2.21 2.25
C ALA A 32 -6.08 1.91 3.75
N VAL A 33 -5.85 0.66 4.13
CA VAL A 33 -5.77 0.26 5.54
C VAL A 33 -4.35 -0.16 5.86
N VAL A 34 -3.70 0.56 6.79
CA VAL A 34 -2.40 0.15 7.34
C VAL A 34 -2.64 -0.76 8.53
N ALA A 35 -2.41 -2.06 8.35
CA ALA A 35 -2.54 -3.07 9.39
C ALA A 35 -1.16 -3.42 9.97
N VAL A 36 -1.01 -3.24 11.28
CA VAL A 36 0.21 -3.59 12.02
C VAL A 36 -0.12 -4.58 13.13
N SER A 37 0.75 -5.56 13.31
CA SER A 37 0.61 -6.54 14.39
C SER A 37 1.04 -5.94 15.72
N LEU A 38 0.25 -6.20 16.76
CA LEU A 38 0.61 -5.93 18.15
C LEU A 38 1.26 -7.13 18.87
N ALA A 39 1.55 -8.21 18.15
CA ALA A 39 2.17 -9.40 18.76
C ALA A 39 3.68 -9.22 19.01
N VAL A 40 4.28 -8.17 18.46
CA VAL A 40 5.69 -7.82 18.60
C VAL A 40 5.83 -6.32 18.79
N GLU A 41 7.03 -5.87 19.17
CA GLU A 41 7.33 -4.44 19.28
C GLU A 41 7.07 -3.71 17.95
N LEU A 42 6.49 -2.51 18.05
CA LEU A 42 6.02 -1.76 16.90
C LEU A 42 7.19 -1.04 16.21
N ASP A 43 7.45 -1.42 14.96
CA ASP A 43 8.39 -0.71 14.08
C ASP A 43 7.75 0.57 13.51
N LEU A 44 7.91 1.68 14.22
CA LEU A 44 7.34 2.98 13.85
C LEU A 44 7.81 3.44 12.46
N GLY A 45 9.08 3.21 12.10
CA GLY A 45 9.62 3.60 10.79
C GLY A 45 8.94 2.85 9.64
N ARG A 46 8.56 1.58 9.84
CA ARG A 46 7.75 0.84 8.87
C ARG A 46 6.33 1.38 8.77
N VAL A 47 5.70 1.71 9.90
CA VAL A 47 4.36 2.32 9.91
C VAL A 47 4.37 3.64 9.14
N GLU A 48 5.33 4.51 9.41
CA GLU A 48 5.50 5.79 8.72
C GLU A 48 5.66 5.61 7.21
N ARG A 49 6.47 4.66 6.76
CA ARG A 49 6.63 4.40 5.31
C ARG A 49 5.33 3.90 4.65
N PHE A 50 4.58 3.01 5.30
CA PHE A 50 3.30 2.55 4.74
C PHE A 50 2.26 3.65 4.71
N LEU A 51 2.25 4.49 5.74
CA LEU A 51 1.42 5.67 5.80
C LEU A 51 1.78 6.65 4.67
N ALA A 52 3.06 7.00 4.50
CA ALA A 52 3.53 7.86 3.43
C ALA A 52 3.10 7.35 2.05
N LEU A 53 3.32 6.05 1.77
CA LEU A 53 2.89 5.42 0.53
C LEU A 53 1.37 5.52 0.31
N ALA A 54 0.58 5.33 1.38
CA ALA A 54 -0.87 5.43 1.30
C ALA A 54 -1.33 6.87 1.03
N TRP A 55 -0.70 7.86 1.66
CA TRP A 55 -0.98 9.27 1.41
C TRP A 55 -0.60 9.71 -0.01
N GLU A 56 0.55 9.27 -0.51
CA GLU A 56 1.00 9.56 -1.88
C GLU A 56 0.07 8.95 -2.95
N SER A 57 -0.64 7.87 -2.62
CA SER A 57 -1.52 7.17 -3.56
C SER A 57 -2.80 7.93 -3.93
N GLY A 58 -3.18 8.94 -3.14
CA GLY A 58 -4.47 9.64 -3.25
C GLY A 58 -5.66 8.89 -2.64
N ALA A 59 -5.45 7.72 -2.03
CA ALA A 59 -6.50 6.98 -1.32
C ALA A 59 -6.81 7.58 0.06
N THR A 60 -8.03 7.36 0.54
CA THR A 60 -8.42 7.69 1.91
C THR A 60 -7.78 6.69 2.88
N VAL A 61 -6.96 7.17 3.80
CA VAL A 61 -6.18 6.33 4.73
C VAL A 61 -6.94 6.10 6.03
N GLN A 62 -7.09 4.84 6.43
CA GLN A 62 -7.67 4.42 7.72
C GLN A 62 -6.64 3.62 8.55
N ARG A 63 -6.57 3.90 9.86
CA ARG A 63 -5.69 3.19 10.80
C ARG A 63 -6.44 2.01 11.40
N ALA A 64 -5.92 0.80 11.25
CA ALA A 64 -6.47 -0.39 11.89
C ALA A 64 -5.41 -1.07 12.76
N LEU A 65 -5.70 -1.15 14.06
CA LEU A 65 -4.88 -1.88 15.03
C LEU A 65 -5.39 -3.32 15.12
N GLN A 66 -4.52 -4.30 14.85
CA GLN A 66 -4.93 -5.71 14.82
C GLN A 66 -4.26 -6.50 15.95
N ARG A 67 -5.07 -7.09 16.83
CA ARG A 67 -4.63 -8.24 17.65
C ARG A 67 -4.74 -9.49 16.79
N GLN A 68 -3.67 -10.28 16.75
CA GLN A 68 -3.46 -11.38 15.80
C GLN A 68 -4.62 -12.39 15.79
N ARG A 69 -5.52 -12.26 14.81
CA ARG A 69 -6.46 -13.32 14.37
C ARG A 69 -6.84 -13.23 12.89
N LEU A 70 -5.93 -12.75 12.04
CA LEU A 70 -6.09 -12.87 10.59
C LEU A 70 -4.91 -13.63 10.01
N GLN A 71 -5.12 -14.93 9.78
CA GLN A 71 -4.25 -15.72 8.93
C GLN A 71 -4.71 -15.48 7.49
N PHE A 72 -4.10 -14.50 6.83
CA PHE A 72 -4.35 -14.28 5.41
C PHE A 72 -3.68 -15.42 4.62
N PRO A 73 -4.40 -16.13 3.74
CA PRO A 73 -3.75 -17.00 2.78
C PRO A 73 -2.84 -16.12 1.92
N ALA A 74 -1.58 -16.53 1.81
CA ALA A 74 -0.61 -15.87 0.96
C ALA A 74 -1.22 -15.66 -0.43
N ILE A 75 -1.37 -14.41 -0.86
CA ILE A 75 -1.68 -14.10 -2.25
C ILE A 75 -0.41 -14.44 -3.02
N ALA A 76 -0.34 -15.69 -3.47
CA ALA A 76 0.67 -16.17 -4.40
C ALA A 76 0.17 -15.89 -5.82
N ARG A 77 0.61 -14.77 -6.40
CA ARG A 77 1.14 -14.66 -7.77
C ARG A 77 1.40 -13.21 -8.15
#